data_AF-A0A973YQF2-F1
#
_entry.id   AF-A0A973YQF2-F1
#
_cell.length_a   1.000
_cell.length_b   1.000
_cell.length_c   1.000
_cell.angle_alpha   90.00
_cell.angle_beta   90.00
_cell.angle_gamma   90.00
#
_symmetry.space_group_name_H-M   'P 1'
#
loop_
_entity.id
_entity.type
_entity.pdbx_description
1 polymer ?
#
loop_
_entity_poly.entity_id
_entity_poly.type
_entity_poly.pdbx_seq_one_letter_code
_entity_poly.pdbx_strand_id
1 'polypeptide(L)' 'MELALYTSTAGRCVLVPDCFLPSAESERRYGPLRRCGSVHLAEPVDDALWQRVLAELDRRSFAVLRRNDARRLLDTVDG' A
#
# COMPACT_ATOMS: atom_id res chain seq x y z
N MET A 1 -10.58 -4.83 5.02
CA MET A 1 -9.66 -5.59 4.12
C MET A 1 -8.23 -5.40 4.62
N GLU A 2 -7.45 -6.47 4.75
CA GLU A 2 -6.01 -6.37 5.09
C GLU A 2 -5.18 -6.00 3.86
N LEU A 3 -4.33 -4.99 3.98
CA LEU A 3 -3.35 -4.62 2.97
C LEU A 3 -1.93 -4.80 3.51
N ALA A 4 -1.08 -5.50 2.77
CA ALA A 4 0.36 -5.55 3.03
C ALA A 4 1.06 -4.34 2.40
N LEU A 5 1.90 -3.68 3.19
CA LEU A 5 2.74 -2.56 2.76
C LEU A 5 4.16 -3.05 2.48
N TYR A 6 4.67 -2.69 1.32
CA TYR A 6 6.03 -2.95 0.88
C TYR A 6 6.76 -1.65 0.61
N THR A 7 8.06 -1.61 0.90
CA THR A 7 8.95 -0.52 0.50
C THR A 7 9.93 -1.01 -0.56
N SER A 8 10.21 -0.15 -1.53
CA SER A 8 11.34 -0.34 -2.42
C SER A 8 12.61 0.33 -1.88
N THR A 9 13.76 -0.05 -2.43
CA THR A 9 15.06 0.57 -2.14
C THR A 9 15.11 2.05 -2.57
N ALA A 10 14.26 2.45 -3.51
CA ALA A 10 14.08 3.84 -3.93
C ALA A 10 13.13 4.65 -3.02
N GLY A 11 12.66 4.07 -1.91
CA GLY A 11 11.80 4.74 -0.94
C GLY A 11 10.35 4.93 -1.39
N ARG A 12 9.89 4.17 -2.39
CA ARG A 12 8.47 4.11 -2.77
C ARG A 12 7.77 3.03 -1.96
N CYS A 13 6.50 3.28 -1.65
CA CYS A 13 5.67 2.34 -0.92
C CYS A 13 4.62 1.75 -1.85
N VAL A 14 4.44 0.44 -1.77
CA VAL A 14 3.47 -0.32 -2.57
C VAL A 14 2.53 -1.02 -1.59
N LEU A 15 1.23 -0.78 -1.75
CA LEU A 15 0.17 -1.50 -1.05
C LEU A 15 -0.37 -2.59 -1.95
N VAL A 16 -0.52 -3.77 -1.39
CA VAL A 16 -1.07 -4.96 -2.04
C VAL A 16 -2.05 -5.58 -1.07
N PRO A 17 -3.23 -6.09 -1.48
CA PRO A 17 -4.08 -6.80 -0.53
C PRO A 17 -3.32 -8.02 0.01
N ASP A 18 -3.40 -8.29 1.32
CA ASP A 18 -2.51 -9.26 2.00
C ASP A 18 -2.67 -10.70 1.47
N CYS A 19 -3.80 -11.00 0.80
CA CYS A 19 -4.01 -12.25 0.08
C CYS A 19 -3.24 -12.36 -1.26
N PHE A 20 -2.58 -11.30 -1.71
CA PHE A 20 -1.76 -11.28 -2.92
C PHE A 20 -0.29 -11.01 -2.59
N LEU A 21 0.60 -11.61 -3.38
CA LEU A 21 2.01 -11.24 -3.41
C LEU A 21 2.21 -10.02 -4.33
N PRO A 22 3.28 -9.22 -4.11
CA PRO A 22 3.64 -8.17 -5.05
C PRO A 22 3.77 -8.76 -6.45
N SER A 23 3.07 -8.16 -7.42
CA SER A 23 3.12 -8.64 -8.79
C SER A 23 4.53 -8.49 -9.36
N ALA A 24 4.94 -9.37 -10.27
CA ALA A 24 6.22 -9.24 -10.97
C ALA A 24 6.35 -7.88 -11.70
N GLU A 25 5.23 -7.27 -12.08
CA GLU A 25 5.20 -5.91 -12.64
C GLU A 25 5.61 -4.86 -11.59
N SER A 26 5.12 -4.97 -10.35
CA SER A 26 5.46 -4.03 -9.28
C SER A 26 6.95 -4.09 -8.92
N GLU A 27 7.54 -5.28 -8.87
CA GLU A 27 8.99 -5.43 -8.65
C GLU A 27 9.82 -4.92 -9.83
N ARG A 28 9.41 -5.21 -11.06
CA ARG A 28 10.09 -4.67 -12.25
C ARG A 28 10.08 -3.14 -12.28
N ARG A 29 8.98 -2.53 -11.82
CA ARG A 29 8.77 -1.08 -11.91
C ARG A 29 9.39 -0.30 -10.75
N TYR A 30 9.44 -0.90 -9.56
CA TYR A 30 9.88 -0.20 -8.35
C TYR A 30 11.15 -0.79 -7.73
N GLY A 31 11.66 -1.89 -8.28
CA GLY A 31 12.79 -2.63 -7.74
C GLY A 31 12.36 -3.65 -6.68
N PRO A 32 13.32 -4.31 -6.02
CA PRO A 32 13.03 -5.29 -4.99
C PRO A 32 12.19 -4.69 -3.87
N LEU A 33 11.08 -5.35 -3.56
CA LEU A 33 10.11 -4.93 -2.56
C LEU A 33 10.30 -5.69 -1.26
N ARG A 34 10.33 -4.99 -0.13
CA ARG A 34 10.40 -5.57 1.21
C ARG A 34 9.15 -5.21 1.99
N ARG A 35 8.47 -6.21 2.54
CA ARG A 35 7.32 -5.98 3.43
C ARG A 35 7.79 -5.19 4.64
N CYS A 36 7.11 -4.08 4.93
CA CYS A 36 7.41 -3.21 6.07
C CYS A 36 6.22 -3.06 7.03
N GLY A 37 5.03 -3.53 6.67
CA GLY A 37 3.88 -3.53 7.57
C GLY A 37 2.62 -4.10 6.93
N SER A 38 1.51 -4.00 7.65
CA SER A 38 0.16 -4.20 7.13
C SER A 38 -0.76 -3.08 7.64
N VAL A 39 -1.83 -2.82 6.89
CA VAL A 39 -2.84 -1.82 7.22
C VAL A 39 -4.20 -2.48 7.10
N HIS A 40 -5.00 -2.40 8.17
CA HIS A 40 -6.38 -2.83 8.12
C HIS A 40 -7.26 -1.71 7.56
N LEU A 41 -7.89 -1.98 6.43
CA LEU A 41 -8.86 -1.09 5.81
C LEU A 41 -10.24 -1.38 6.41
N ALA A 42 -10.59 -0.69 7.51
CA ALA A 42 -11.95 -0.64 8.06
C ALA A 42 -12.72 0.55 7.45
N GLU A 43 -13.99 0.34 7.11
CA GLU A 43 -14.87 1.35 6.50
C GLU A 43 -15.42 2.38 7.53
N PRO A 44 -15.84 3.58 7.09
CA PRO A 44 -15.34 4.36 5.96
C PRO A 44 -14.41 5.45 6.51
N VAL A 45 -13.13 5.38 6.18
CA VAL A 45 -12.27 6.54 6.41
C VAL A 45 -12.62 7.53 5.29
N ASP A 46 -13.20 8.68 5.65
CA ASP A 46 -13.42 9.87 4.78
C ASP A 46 -12.11 10.47 4.21
N ASP A 47 -11.03 9.69 4.24
CA ASP A 47 -9.72 10.07 3.80
C ASP A 47 -9.62 9.90 2.28
N ALA A 48 -9.45 11.02 1.59
CA ALA A 48 -9.21 11.07 0.15
C ALA A 48 -8.01 10.19 -0.27
N LEU A 49 -7.07 9.92 0.64
CA LEU A 49 -5.98 8.97 0.40
C LEU A 49 -6.50 7.53 0.24
N TRP A 50 -7.45 7.11 1.08
CA TRP A 50 -8.07 5.78 1.02
C TRP A 50 -8.91 5.56 -0.21
N GLN A 51 -9.71 6.55 -0.59
CA GLN A 51 -10.46 6.48 -1.86
C GLN A 51 -9.52 6.33 -3.06
N ARG A 52 -8.36 7.00 -3.06
CA ARG A 52 -7.34 6.86 -4.11
C ARG A 52 -6.66 5.49 -4.11
N VAL A 53 -6.36 4.94 -2.93
CA VAL A 53 -5.77 3.59 -2.81
C VAL A 53 -6.75 2.54 -3.32
N LEU A 54 -8.03 2.61 -2.93
CA LEU A 54 -9.07 1.71 -3.43
C LEU A 54 -9.23 1.81 -4.94
N ALA A 55 -9.27 3.02 -5.50
CA ALA A 55 -9.36 3.21 -6.94
C ALA A 55 -8.13 2.68 -7.70
N GLU A 56 -6.93 2.78 -7.13
CA GLU A 56 -5.73 2.17 -7.71
C GLU A 56 -5.77 0.64 -7.59
N LEU A 57 -6.21 0.08 -6.46
CA LEU A 57 -6.35 -1.36 -6.23
C LEU A 57 -7.42 -2.01 -7.14
N ASP A 58 -8.47 -1.28 -7.46
CA ASP A 58 -9.51 -1.71 -8.41
C ASP A 58 -8.97 -1.73 -9.85
N ARG A 59 -8.15 -0.73 -10.21
CA ARG A 59 -7.56 -0.61 -11.55
C ARG A 59 -6.32 -1.48 -11.77
N ARG A 60 -5.59 -1.76 -10.69
CA ARG A 60 -4.28 -2.42 -10.68
C ARG A 60 -4.22 -3.26 -9.42
N SER A 61 -3.64 -4.46 -9.47
CA SER A 61 -3.51 -5.32 -8.28
C SER A 61 -2.61 -4.76 -7.15
N PHE A 62 -2.19 -3.50 -7.23
CA PHE A 62 -1.39 -2.78 -6.25
C PHE A 62 -1.66 -1.27 -6.33
N ALA A 63 -1.48 -0.57 -5.22
CA ALA A 63 -1.50 0.89 -5.15
C ALA A 63 -0.12 1.43 -4.76
N VAL A 64 0.24 2.60 -5.27
CA VAL A 64 1.55 3.22 -4.99
C VAL A 64 1.38 4.48 -4.18
N LEU A 65 2.16 4.58 -3.11
CA LEU A 65 2.14 5.69 -2.18
C LEU A 65 3.49 6.38 -2.07
N ARG A 66 3.44 7.67 -1.74
CA ARG A 66 4.61 8.40 -1.26
C ARG A 66 4.91 7.96 0.17
N ARG A 67 6.19 8.06 0.56
CA ARG A 67 6.64 7.69 1.90
C ARG A 67 5.85 8.37 3.03
N ASN A 68 5.50 9.65 2.87
CA ASN A 68 4.75 10.39 3.89
C ASN A 68 3.32 9.86 4.04
N ASP A 69 2.66 9.54 2.91
CA ASP A 69 1.31 8.99 2.90
C ASP A 69 1.29 7.58 3.49
N ALA A 70 2.28 6.75 3.13
CA ALA A 70 2.44 5.41 3.71
C ALA A 70 2.69 5.46 5.22
N ARG A 71 3.48 6.42 5.69
CA ARG A 71 3.73 6.60 7.13
C ARG A 71 2.46 6.99 7.87
N ARG A 72 1.65 7.92 7.32
CA ARG A 72 0.35 8.28 7.90
C ARG A 72 -0.57 7.07 8.05
N LEU A 73 -0.55 6.16 7.08
CA LEU A 73 -1.38 4.95 7.14
C LEU A 73 -0.90 3.93 8.17
N LEU A 74 0.42 3.85 8.39
CA LEU A 74 0.98 2.99 9.45
C LEU A 74 0.68 3.56 10.84
N ASP A 75 0.84 4.88 11.02
CA ASP A 75 0.62 5.54 12.32
C ASP A 75 -0.86 5.42 12.79
N THR A 76 -1.82 5.27 11.87
CA THR A 76 -3.25 5.07 12.21
C THR A 76 -3.55 3.66 12.76
N VAL A 77 -2.66 2.68 12.57
CA VAL A 77 -2.88 1.29 13.04
C VAL A 77 -2.45 1.10 14.50
N ASP A 78 -1.59 1.98 15.03
CA ASP A 78 -1.11 1.97 16.42
C ASP A 78 -1.93 2.89 17.37
N GLY A 79 -3.06 3.44 16.90
CA GLY A 79 -3.91 4.41 17.63
C GLY A 79 -5.20 3.85 18.19
#